data_AF-A0A7K7KJ29-F1
#
_entry.id   AF-A0A7K7KJ29-F1
#
_cell.length_a   1.000
_cell.length_b   1.000
_cell.length_c   1.000
_cell.angle_alpha   90.00
_cell.angle_beta   90.00
_cell.angle_gamma   90.00
#
_symmetry.space_group_name_H-M   'P 1'
#
loop_
_entity.id
_entity.type
_entity.pdbx_description
1 polymer ?
#
loop_
_entity_poly.entity_id
_entity_poly.type
_entity_poly.pdbx_seq_one_letter_code
_entity_poly.pdbx_strand_id
1 'polypeptide(L)'
;RRSILKGVRFTCPLARRCPVTKAKRRQCQACRLQKCLDVGMRRDMIMSEEALRRRRELRGQRGQPGGQRGHEGLTAEQQELIALLIGAHQRTFDSSFSQFMHCWPAVRLLVPSAPGGAVAAGLSLSLSPREEALPDVLSLLPQFADLSTFMIQQVIKFAKEIPVFR
;
A
#
# COMPACT_ATOMS: atom_id res chain seq x y z
N ARG A 1 2.79 -13.14 -26.25
CA ARG A 1 3.11 -14.59 -26.08
C ARG A 1 2.82 -15.44 -27.31
N ARG A 2 1.58 -15.92 -27.56
CA ARG A 2 1.28 -16.90 -28.64
C ARG A 2 1.80 -16.49 -30.02
N SER A 3 1.58 -15.23 -30.41
CA SER A 3 2.04 -14.70 -31.70
C SER A 3 3.56 -14.70 -31.85
N ILE A 4 4.29 -14.45 -30.76
CA ILE A 4 5.75 -14.44 -30.76
C ILE A 4 6.30 -15.86 -30.83
N LEU A 5 5.76 -16.78 -30.01
CA LEU A 5 6.20 -18.19 -30.00
C LEU A 5 5.97 -18.89 -31.34
N LYS A 6 4.83 -18.60 -32.01
CA LYS A 6 4.51 -19.17 -33.32
C LYS A 6 5.20 -18.43 -34.49
N GLY A 7 5.92 -17.35 -34.23
CA GLY A 7 6.56 -16.54 -35.28
C GLY A 7 5.61 -15.95 -36.32
N VAL A 8 4.31 -15.82 -36.02
CA VAL A 8 3.30 -15.45 -37.03
C VAL A 8 3.45 -13.98 -37.39
N ARG A 9 3.59 -13.70 -38.69
CA ARG A 9 3.56 -12.35 -39.23
C ARG A 9 2.13 -11.99 -39.61
N PHE A 10 1.62 -10.92 -39.02
CA PHE A 10 0.28 -10.42 -39.34
C PHE A 10 0.36 -9.25 -40.32
N THR A 11 -0.58 -9.25 -41.26
CA THR A 11 -0.81 -8.15 -42.18
C THR A 11 -2.08 -7.41 -41.77
N CYS A 12 -2.02 -6.07 -41.79
CA CYS A 12 -3.20 -5.27 -41.56
C CYS A 12 -4.02 -5.20 -42.86
N PRO A 13 -5.35 -5.44 -42.82
CA PRO A 13 -6.19 -5.31 -44.01
C PRO A 13 -6.47 -3.85 -44.40
N LEU A 14 -6.10 -2.91 -43.53
CA LEU A 14 -6.27 -1.47 -43.72
C LEU A 14 -4.87 -0.81 -43.64
N ALA A 15 -4.79 0.45 -43.22
CA ALA A 15 -3.55 1.23 -43.21
C ALA A 15 -2.70 1.11 -41.92
N ARG A 16 -2.62 -0.06 -41.27
CA ARG A 16 -1.87 -0.27 -40.00
C ARG A 16 -2.25 0.67 -38.83
N ARG A 17 -3.35 1.43 -38.93
CA ARG A 17 -3.82 2.42 -37.95
C ARG A 17 -5.16 2.04 -37.31
N CYS A 18 -5.47 0.74 -37.24
CA CYS A 18 -6.76 0.29 -36.69
C CYS A 18 -6.88 0.61 -35.19
N PRO A 19 -7.98 1.21 -34.72
CA PRO A 19 -8.18 1.51 -33.31
C PRO A 19 -8.36 0.22 -32.48
N VAL A 20 -7.44 -0.02 -31.54
CA VAL A 20 -7.47 -1.21 -30.67
C VAL A 20 -8.23 -0.90 -29.37
N THR A 21 -9.54 -1.17 -29.37
CA THR A 21 -10.45 -1.03 -28.23
C THR A 21 -10.92 -2.38 -27.68
N LYS A 22 -11.61 -2.42 -26.52
CA LYS A 22 -12.12 -3.66 -25.92
C LYS A 22 -12.99 -4.49 -26.89
N ALA A 23 -13.87 -3.81 -27.64
CA ALA A 23 -14.76 -4.45 -28.62
C ALA A 23 -14.03 -4.85 -29.92
N LYS A 24 -13.15 -3.97 -30.45
CA LYS A 24 -12.58 -4.12 -31.79
C LYS A 24 -11.18 -4.76 -31.84
N ARG A 25 -10.55 -5.06 -30.69
CA ARG A 25 -9.18 -5.61 -30.61
C ARG A 25 -8.95 -6.93 -31.36
N ARG A 26 -10.00 -7.68 -31.73
CA ARG A 26 -9.88 -8.93 -32.49
C ARG A 26 -9.87 -8.73 -34.01
N GLN A 27 -10.31 -7.57 -34.51
CA GLN A 27 -10.49 -7.29 -35.94
C GLN A 27 -9.17 -7.16 -36.70
N CYS A 28 -8.12 -6.66 -36.04
CA CYS A 28 -6.80 -6.53 -36.65
C CYS A 28 -5.70 -7.05 -35.71
N GLN A 29 -5.19 -8.26 -36.00
CA GLN A 29 -4.13 -8.89 -35.21
C GLN A 29 -2.79 -8.14 -35.37
N ALA A 30 -2.54 -7.55 -36.54
CA ALA A 30 -1.34 -6.74 -36.80
C ALA A 30 -1.27 -5.50 -35.91
N CYS A 31 -2.31 -4.66 -35.91
CA CYS A 31 -2.35 -3.44 -35.09
C CYS A 31 -2.40 -3.77 -33.59
N ARG A 32 -3.07 -4.87 -33.21
CA ARG A 32 -3.05 -5.34 -31.82
C ARG A 32 -1.64 -5.72 -31.37
N LEU A 33 -0.90 -6.48 -32.19
CA LEU A 33 0.46 -6.89 -31.87
C LEU A 33 1.39 -5.67 -31.83
N GLN A 34 1.27 -4.75 -32.79
CA GLN A 34 2.07 -3.52 -32.84
C GLN A 34 1.86 -2.69 -31.58
N LYS A 35 0.60 -2.40 -31.22
CA LYS A 35 0.28 -1.65 -30.00
C LYS A 35 0.86 -2.31 -28.73
N CYS A 36 0.88 -3.64 -28.66
CA CYS A 36 1.52 -4.34 -27.54
C CYS A 36 3.02 -4.05 -27.44
N LEU A 37 3.72 -3.99 -28.58
CA LEU A 37 5.14 -3.64 -28.61
C LEU A 37 5.35 -2.16 -28.30
N ASP A 38 4.50 -1.28 -28.81
CA ASP A 38 4.57 0.18 -28.59
C ASP A 38 4.41 0.55 -27.11
N VAL A 39 3.59 -0.20 -26.35
CA VAL A 39 3.46 -0.01 -24.89
C VAL A 39 4.60 -0.68 -24.09
N GLY A 40 5.63 -1.21 -24.76
CA GLY A 40 6.82 -1.76 -24.12
C GLY A 40 6.80 -3.26 -23.84
N MET A 41 5.88 -4.05 -24.42
CA MET A 41 5.95 -5.51 -24.26
C MET A 41 7.17 -6.08 -24.99
N ARG A 42 8.12 -6.61 -24.23
CA ARG A 42 9.36 -7.20 -24.72
C ARG A 42 9.18 -8.64 -25.24
N ARG A 43 9.73 -8.93 -26.42
CA ARG A 43 9.64 -10.24 -27.08
C ARG A 43 10.48 -11.32 -26.39
N ASP A 44 11.63 -10.91 -25.90
CA ASP A 44 12.64 -11.67 -25.17
C ASP A 44 12.19 -12.07 -23.76
N MET A 45 11.23 -11.36 -23.17
CA MET A 45 10.71 -11.64 -21.81
C MET A 45 9.61 -12.73 -21.77
N ILE A 46 9.55 -13.60 -22.79
CA ILE A 46 8.60 -14.70 -22.84
C ILE A 46 9.30 -15.97 -22.34
N MET A 47 8.83 -16.51 -21.21
CA MET A 47 9.34 -17.79 -20.70
C MET A 47 9.22 -18.90 -21.74
N SER A 48 10.26 -19.72 -21.82
CA SER A 48 10.28 -20.93 -22.63
C SER A 48 9.18 -21.91 -22.19
N GLU A 49 8.82 -22.83 -23.08
CA GLU A 49 7.84 -23.86 -22.78
C GLU A 49 8.29 -24.76 -21.63
N GLU A 50 9.57 -25.12 -21.58
CA GLU A 50 10.20 -25.86 -20.49
C GLU A 50 10.10 -25.14 -19.15
N ALA A 51 10.43 -23.84 -19.11
CA ALA A 51 10.36 -23.06 -17.87
C ALA A 51 8.91 -22.93 -17.35
N LEU A 52 7.93 -22.86 -18.25
CA LEU A 52 6.52 -22.88 -17.88
C LEU A 52 6.07 -24.26 -17.41
N ARG A 53 6.56 -25.34 -18.02
CA ARG A 53 6.30 -26.71 -17.57
C ARG A 53 6.85 -26.93 -16.17
N ARG A 54 8.11 -26.56 -15.91
CA ARG A 54 8.72 -26.63 -14.57
C ARG A 54 7.94 -25.82 -13.53
N ARG A 55 7.46 -24.62 -13.89
CA ARG A 55 6.60 -23.81 -13.02
C ARG A 55 5.26 -24.48 -12.70
N ARG A 56 4.66 -25.19 -13.66
CA ARG A 56 3.42 -25.96 -13.45
C ARG A 56 3.66 -27.17 -12.57
N GLU A 57 4.76 -27.89 -12.76
CA GLU A 57 5.16 -29.03 -11.92
C GLU A 57 5.38 -28.58 -10.47
N LEU A 58 6.12 -27.48 -10.24
CA LEU A 58 6.30 -26.90 -8.90
C LEU A 58 4.99 -26.44 -8.26
N ARG A 59 4.00 -25.99 -9.05
CA ARG A 59 2.67 -25.61 -8.56
C ARG A 59 1.80 -26.84 -8.27
N GLY A 60 1.88 -27.88 -9.09
CA GLY A 60 1.19 -29.15 -8.88
C GLY A 60 1.67 -29.85 -7.60
N GLN A 61 2.97 -29.84 -7.35
CA GLN A 61 3.57 -30.34 -6.11
C GLN A 61 3.12 -29.54 -4.87
N ARG A 62 2.82 -28.24 -5.04
CA ARG A 62 2.28 -27.36 -3.98
C ARG A 62 0.76 -27.40 -3.84
N GLY A 63 0.06 -28.10 -4.76
CA GLY A 63 -1.40 -28.18 -4.81
C GLY A 63 -1.99 -29.39 -4.09
N GLN A 64 -1.17 -30.24 -3.46
CA GLN A 64 -1.65 -31.22 -2.49
C GLN A 64 -1.94 -30.51 -1.16
N PRO A 65 -3.17 -30.56 -0.64
CA PRO A 65 -3.45 -30.12 0.72
C PRO A 65 -2.77 -31.13 1.66
N GLY A 66 -1.60 -30.79 2.19
CA GLY A 66 -0.86 -31.65 3.12
C GLY A 66 0.60 -31.92 2.75
N GLY A 67 1.15 -31.29 1.71
CA GLY A 67 2.59 -31.26 1.49
C GLY A 67 3.28 -30.39 2.54
N GLN A 68 3.51 -30.95 3.73
CA GLN A 68 4.45 -30.44 4.72
C GLN A 68 5.77 -30.18 3.98
N ARG A 69 6.00 -28.93 3.57
CA ARG A 69 7.37 -28.44 3.55
C ARG A 69 7.86 -28.64 4.97
N GLY A 70 9.06 -29.20 5.13
CA GLY A 70 9.75 -29.25 6.41
C GLY A 70 9.92 -27.83 6.97
N HIS A 71 8.86 -27.32 7.58
CA HIS A 71 8.93 -26.38 8.64
C HIS A 71 9.19 -27.30 9.83
N GLU A 72 10.42 -27.34 10.33
CA GLU A 72 10.60 -27.68 11.74
C GLU A 72 9.55 -26.84 12.47
N GLY A 73 8.56 -27.50 13.08
CA GLY A 73 7.50 -26.78 13.78
C GLY A 73 8.14 -25.77 14.72
N LEU A 74 7.48 -24.63 14.92
CA LEU A 74 7.95 -23.65 15.89
C LEU A 74 8.29 -24.38 17.19
N THR A 75 9.49 -24.13 17.72
CA THR A 75 9.87 -24.73 19.00
C THR A 75 8.87 -24.29 20.07
N ALA A 76 8.72 -25.07 21.13
CA ALA A 76 7.82 -24.70 22.23
C ALA A 76 8.11 -23.28 22.74
N GLU A 77 9.40 -22.94 22.87
CA GLU A 77 9.87 -21.60 23.25
C GLU A 77 9.46 -20.51 22.24
N GLN A 78 9.59 -20.78 20.93
CA GLN A 78 9.14 -19.84 19.89
C GLN A 78 7.63 -19.63 19.94
N GLN A 79 6.88 -20.70 20.16
CA GLN A 79 5.41 -20.66 20.25
C GLN A 79 4.95 -19.88 21.49
N GLU A 80 5.65 -20.04 22.61
CA GLU A 80 5.42 -19.28 23.84
C GLU A 80 5.74 -17.80 23.67
N LEU A 81 6.89 -17.48 23.05
CA LEU A 81 7.25 -16.09 22.74
C LEU A 81 6.20 -15.42 21.85
N ILE A 82 5.72 -16.12 20.82
CA ILE A 82 4.66 -15.61 19.94
C ILE A 82 3.37 -15.36 20.74
N ALA A 83 2.96 -16.31 21.60
CA ALA A 83 1.78 -16.14 22.44
C ALA A 83 1.91 -14.95 23.40
N LEU A 84 3.10 -14.75 23.98
CA LEU A 84 3.40 -13.62 24.85
C LEU A 84 3.28 -12.29 24.10
N LEU A 85 3.90 -12.19 22.91
CA LEU A 85 3.86 -10.97 22.09
C LEU A 85 2.43 -10.63 21.65
N ILE A 86 1.65 -11.62 21.22
CA ILE A 86 0.25 -11.43 20.84
C ILE A 86 -0.56 -10.96 22.05
N GLY A 87 -0.40 -11.62 23.20
CA GLY A 87 -1.11 -11.26 24.43
C GLY A 87 -0.76 -9.85 24.91
N ALA A 88 0.52 -9.48 24.90
CA ALA A 88 0.97 -8.14 25.25
C ALA A 88 0.34 -7.09 24.30
N HIS A 89 0.37 -7.34 22.99
CA HIS A 89 -0.20 -6.43 22.00
C HIS A 89 -1.71 -6.22 22.22
N GLN A 90 -2.48 -7.28 22.44
CA GLN A 90 -3.92 -7.19 22.68
C GLN A 90 -4.29 -6.41 23.96
N ARG A 91 -3.42 -6.40 24.97
CA ARG A 91 -3.64 -5.64 26.22
C ARG A 91 -3.29 -4.16 26.09
N THR A 92 -2.29 -3.83 25.28
CA THR A 92 -1.76 -2.46 25.20
C THR A 92 -2.21 -1.70 23.96
N PHE A 93 -2.64 -2.40 22.91
CA PHE A 93 -3.06 -1.78 21.66
C PHE A 93 -4.55 -2.02 21.41
N ASP A 94 -5.30 -0.92 21.36
CA ASP A 94 -6.70 -0.92 20.95
C ASP A 94 -6.81 -0.44 19.50
N SER A 95 -7.07 -1.38 18.58
CA SER A 95 -7.25 -1.07 17.17
C SER A 95 -8.47 -0.19 16.86
N SER A 96 -9.42 -0.08 17.80
CA SER A 96 -10.60 0.78 17.68
C SER A 96 -10.34 2.22 18.13
N PHE A 97 -9.17 2.50 18.72
CA PHE A 97 -8.79 3.81 19.27
C PHE A 97 -9.82 4.39 20.27
N SER A 98 -10.61 3.54 20.93
CA SER A 98 -11.68 3.96 21.84
C SER A 98 -11.14 4.81 22.99
N GLN A 99 -10.04 4.38 23.61
CA GLN A 99 -9.38 5.09 24.72
C GLN A 99 -8.84 6.47 24.31
N PHE A 100 -8.44 6.62 23.05
CA PHE A 100 -7.93 7.88 22.53
C PHE A 100 -9.06 8.86 22.22
N MET A 101 -10.15 8.37 21.63
CA MET A 101 -11.34 9.17 21.32
C MET A 101 -11.99 9.79 22.57
N HIS A 102 -11.94 9.10 23.71
CA HIS A 102 -12.50 9.61 24.98
C HIS A 102 -11.65 10.69 25.65
N CYS A 103 -10.35 10.75 25.34
CA CYS A 103 -9.45 11.80 25.84
C CYS A 103 -9.38 13.00 24.91
N TRP A 104 -10.14 13.02 23.81
CA TRP A 104 -10.23 14.14 22.89
C TRP A 104 -11.33 15.11 23.35
N PRO A 105 -11.00 16.29 23.89
CA PRO A 105 -12.01 17.34 24.02
C PRO A 105 -12.41 17.75 22.59
N ALA A 106 -13.69 18.05 22.37
CA ALA A 106 -14.22 18.58 21.12
C ALA A 106 -13.71 20.00 20.81
N VAL A 107 -12.39 20.18 20.79
CA VAL A 107 -11.73 21.45 20.57
C VAL A 107 -11.38 21.52 19.09
N ARG A 108 -12.27 22.23 18.38
CA ARG A 108 -12.07 23.08 17.18
C ARG A 108 -13.04 22.77 16.02
N LEU A 109 -14.34 22.79 16.32
CA LEU A 109 -15.36 23.28 15.35
C LEU A 109 -15.71 24.76 15.61
N LEU A 110 -14.69 25.59 15.83
CA LEU A 110 -14.85 27.05 15.73
C LEU A 110 -14.13 27.47 14.45
N VAL A 111 -14.86 27.41 13.35
CA VAL A 111 -14.65 28.32 12.22
C VAL A 111 -15.12 29.69 12.71
N PRO A 112 -14.25 30.69 12.91
CA PRO A 112 -14.71 32.05 13.10
C PRO A 112 -15.10 32.57 11.72
N SER A 113 -16.38 32.50 11.38
CA SER A 113 -16.96 33.41 10.42
C SER A 113 -16.94 34.80 11.07
N ALA A 114 -16.11 35.70 10.51
CA ALA A 114 -15.92 37.11 10.89
C ALA A 114 -17.24 37.87 11.14
N PRO A 115 -17.29 38.93 11.98
CA PRO A 115 -16.83 40.26 11.52
C PRO A 115 -16.25 41.20 12.59
N GLY A 116 -15.24 42.01 12.19
CA GLY A 116 -14.98 43.37 12.68
C GLY A 116 -14.51 43.61 14.13
N GLY A 117 -13.31 44.19 14.29
CA GLY A 117 -12.97 44.99 15.48
C GLY A 117 -11.62 44.70 16.17
N ALA A 118 -10.61 45.48 15.79
CA ALA A 118 -9.50 46.05 16.59
C ALA A 118 -8.72 45.23 17.67
N VAL A 119 -7.38 45.22 17.47
CA VAL A 119 -6.22 45.21 18.42
C VAL A 119 -6.02 43.96 19.31
N ALA A 120 -4.83 43.39 19.54
CA ALA A 120 -3.48 43.97 19.62
C ALA A 120 -2.34 42.94 19.39
N ALA A 121 -1.22 43.47 18.86
CA ALA A 121 0.19 43.22 19.20
C ALA A 121 0.85 41.82 19.09
N GLY A 122 1.83 41.75 18.17
CA GLY A 122 3.13 41.03 18.29
C GLY A 122 3.07 39.53 17.99
N LEU A 123 3.73 38.96 16.99
CA LEU A 123 5.10 39.19 16.50
C LEU A 123 5.15 38.99 14.98
N SER A 124 5.71 39.96 14.27
CA SER A 124 6.02 39.86 12.85
C SER A 124 7.34 39.10 12.65
N LEU A 125 7.28 37.98 11.94
CA LEU A 125 8.39 37.53 11.08
C LEU A 125 7.87 37.56 9.64
N SER A 126 8.35 38.58 8.93
CA SER A 126 8.03 38.89 7.55
C SER A 126 8.71 37.90 6.60
N LEU A 127 7.92 37.18 5.81
CA LEU A 127 8.34 36.68 4.50
C LEU A 127 7.11 36.63 3.56
N SER A 128 6.96 37.62 2.70
CA SER A 128 5.92 37.69 1.66
C SER A 128 6.31 36.88 0.40
N PRO A 129 5.49 36.84 -0.66
CA PRO A 129 4.40 35.87 -0.83
C PRO A 129 4.58 35.03 -2.11
N ARG A 130 4.19 33.76 -2.08
CA ARG A 130 3.91 33.03 -3.33
C ARG A 130 2.72 32.11 -3.10
N GLU A 131 1.63 32.48 -3.75
CA GLU A 131 0.38 31.74 -3.77
C GLU A 131 0.58 30.34 -4.34
N GLU A 132 0.21 29.35 -3.55
CA GLU A 132 -0.50 28.14 -3.95
C GLU A 132 -1.26 27.74 -2.69
N ALA A 133 -2.59 27.75 -2.74
CA ALA A 133 -3.47 27.45 -1.60
C ALA A 133 -3.27 26.00 -1.13
N LEU A 134 -2.26 25.79 -0.28
CA LEU A 134 -1.98 24.52 0.36
C LEU A 134 -2.86 24.45 1.61
N PRO A 135 -3.80 23.49 1.72
CA PRO A 135 -4.65 23.38 2.90
C PRO A 135 -3.78 23.28 4.14
N ASP A 136 -4.07 24.12 5.12
CA ASP A 136 -3.34 24.37 6.37
C ASP A 136 -2.73 23.09 7.02
N VAL A 137 -1.60 22.60 6.51
CA VAL A 137 -0.92 21.37 7.00
C VAL A 137 -0.52 21.52 8.46
N LEU A 138 -0.27 22.76 8.89
CA LEU A 138 0.15 23.08 10.24
C LEU A 138 -1.01 22.99 11.25
N SER A 139 -2.26 23.20 10.81
CA SER A 139 -3.44 23.06 11.68
C SER A 139 -3.67 21.65 12.22
N LEU A 140 -3.23 20.62 11.48
CA LEU A 140 -3.35 19.21 11.88
C LEU A 140 -2.18 18.73 12.75
N LEU A 141 -1.10 19.50 12.85
CA LEU A 141 0.09 19.10 13.60
C LEU A 141 -0.17 18.88 15.09
N PRO A 142 -0.96 19.70 15.81
CA PRO A 142 -1.29 19.43 17.21
C PRO A 142 -2.02 18.09 17.37
N GLN A 143 -3.00 17.83 16.50
CA GLN A 143 -3.76 16.58 16.53
C GLN A 143 -2.87 15.36 16.24
N PHE A 144 -1.97 15.49 15.27
CA PHE A 144 -1.00 14.46 14.95
C PHE A 144 -0.01 14.23 16.11
N ALA A 145 0.45 15.30 16.76
CA ALA A 145 1.34 15.22 17.91
C ALA A 145 0.69 14.46 19.07
N ASP A 146 -0.58 14.73 19.37
CA ASP A 146 -1.33 14.02 20.42
C ASP A 146 -1.52 12.53 20.09
N LEU A 147 -1.89 12.21 18.85
CA LEU A 147 -2.00 10.81 18.39
C LEU A 147 -0.66 10.10 18.46
N SER A 148 0.40 10.74 17.99
CA SER A 148 1.75 10.17 18.02
C SER A 148 2.21 9.92 19.46
N THR A 149 1.92 10.85 20.38
CA THR A 149 2.25 10.73 21.80
C THR A 149 1.49 9.56 22.44
N PHE A 150 0.19 9.46 22.19
CA PHE A 150 -0.62 8.32 22.66
C PHE A 150 -0.08 6.99 22.14
N MET A 151 0.23 6.90 20.85
CA MET A 151 0.79 5.70 20.23
C MET A 151 2.14 5.32 20.83
N ILE A 152 3.02 6.28 21.07
CA ILE A 152 4.31 6.06 21.74
C ILE A 152 4.09 5.51 23.15
N GLN A 153 3.12 6.04 23.91
CA GLN A 153 2.81 5.52 25.24
C GLN A 153 2.34 4.06 25.19
N GLN A 154 1.54 3.66 24.20
CA GLN A 154 1.12 2.27 24.04
C GLN A 154 2.29 1.35 23.66
N VAL A 155 3.21 1.81 22.81
CA VAL A 155 4.44 1.07 22.47
C VAL A 155 5.33 0.89 23.71
N ILE A 156 5.47 1.92 24.54
CA ILE A 156 6.23 1.82 25.80
C ILE A 156 5.57 0.81 26.75
N LYS A 157 4.24 0.84 26.89
CA LYS A 157 3.51 -0.15 27.70
C LYS A 157 3.70 -1.57 27.17
N PHE A 158 3.63 -1.76 25.85
CA PHE A 158 3.89 -3.05 25.21
C PHE A 158 5.29 -3.56 25.53
N ALA A 159 6.32 -2.72 25.40
CA ALA A 159 7.69 -3.10 25.71
C ALA A 159 7.84 -3.55 27.17
N LYS A 160 7.18 -2.88 28.13
CA LYS A 160 7.19 -3.25 29.55
C LYS A 160 6.51 -4.60 29.84
N GLU A 161 5.66 -5.11 28.95
CA GLU A 161 5.01 -6.42 29.06
C GLU A 161 5.91 -7.57 28.59
N ILE A 162 7.00 -7.28 27.87
CA ILE A 162 7.92 -8.29 27.38
C ILE A 162 9.05 -8.49 28.41
N PRO A 163 9.23 -9.71 28.97
CA PRO A 163 10.19 -9.96 30.05
C PRO A 163 11.64 -9.56 29.72
N VAL A 164 12.06 -9.69 28.46
CA VAL A 164 13.42 -9.36 28.00
C VAL A 164 13.70 -7.84 27.99
N PHE A 165 12.65 -7.01 27.97
CA PHE A 165 12.76 -5.54 27.92
C PHE A 165 12.49 -4.87 29.27
N ARG A 166 12.24 -5.63 30.34
CA ARG A 166 12.17 -5.12 31.71
C ARG A 166 13.55 -4.95 32.30
#